data_AF-A0A268TFY2-F1
#
_entry.id   AF-A0A268TFY2-F1
#
_cell.length_a   1.000
_cell.length_b   1.000
_cell.length_c   1.000
_cell.angle_alpha   90.00
_cell.angle_beta   90.00
_cell.angle_gamma   90.00
#
_symmetry.space_group_name_H-M   'P 1'
#
loop_
_entity.id
_entity.type
_entity.pdbx_description
1 polymer ?
#
loop_
_entity_poly.entity_id
_entity_poly.type
_entity_poly.pdbx_seq_one_letter_code
_entity_poly.pdbx_strand_id
1 'polypeptide(L)' 'MTLIIENVKDEFVPAFRDLAKSAKSKIKTKRSDKEIATEWRRESEQIKADYKAGKIKGFKSIEALREDLES' A
#
# COMPACT_ATOMS: atom_id res chain seq x y z
N MET A 1 -18.21 -21.42 -0.82
CA MET A 1 -17.39 -22.02 -1.89
C MET A 1 -16.33 -21.01 -2.29
N THR A 2 -15.05 -21.38 -2.33
CA THR A 2 -13.94 -20.47 -2.66
C THR A 2 -13.21 -21.02 -3.87
N LEU A 3 -13.07 -20.22 -4.93
CA LEU A 3 -12.26 -20.57 -6.10
C LEU A 3 -10.86 -19.97 -5.92
N ILE A 4 -9.83 -20.79 -6.05
CA ILE A 4 -8.42 -20.35 -6.04
C ILE A 4 -7.91 -20.49 -7.47
N ILE A 5 -7.35 -19.41 -8.01
CA ILE A 5 -6.75 -19.39 -9.34
C ILE A 5 -5.27 -19.07 -9.18
N GLU A 6 -4.41 -19.98 -9.60
CA GLU A 6 -2.95 -19.88 -9.49
C GLU A 6 -2.33 -19.62 -10.88
N ASN A 7 -1.13 -19.07 -10.91
CA ASN A 7 -0.38 -18.76 -12.15
C ASN A 7 -1.10 -17.82 -13.13
N VAL A 8 -1.91 -16.90 -12.59
CA VAL A 8 -2.58 -15.87 -13.36
C VAL A 8 -1.64 -14.69 -13.56
N LYS A 9 -1.53 -14.19 -14.79
CA LYS A 9 -0.83 -12.94 -15.07
C LYS A 9 -1.60 -11.76 -14.48
N ASP A 10 -0.90 -10.77 -13.92
CA ASP A 10 -1.51 -9.61 -13.27
C ASP A 10 -2.47 -8.81 -14.18
N GLU A 11 -2.28 -8.86 -15.50
CA GLU A 11 -3.17 -8.24 -16.50
C GLU A 11 -4.63 -8.72 -16.41
N PHE A 12 -4.87 -9.93 -15.90
CA PHE A 12 -6.22 -10.50 -15.77
C PHE A 12 -6.90 -10.17 -14.43
N VAL A 13 -6.15 -9.64 -13.45
CA VAL A 13 -6.70 -9.25 -12.13
C VAL A 13 -7.91 -8.31 -12.25
N PRO A 14 -7.92 -7.29 -13.13
CA PRO A 14 -9.10 -6.44 -13.33
C PRO A 14 -10.33 -7.21 -13.81
N ALA A 15 -10.15 -8.13 -14.76
CA ALA A 15 -11.24 -8.95 -15.30
C ALA A 15 -11.85 -9.86 -14.21
N PHE A 16 -11.01 -10.48 -13.38
CA PHE A 16 -11.49 -11.26 -12.24
C PHE A 16 -12.18 -10.39 -11.20
N ARG A 17 -11.72 -9.16 -10.98
CA ARG A 17 -12.34 -8.20 -10.07
C ARG A 17 -13.76 -7.84 -10.51
N ASP A 18 -13.97 -7.62 -11.80
CA ASP A 18 -15.29 -7.29 -12.32
C ASP A 18 -16.23 -8.51 -12.35
N LEU A 19 -15.70 -9.70 -12.63
CA LEU A 19 -16.45 -10.95 -12.49
C LEU A 19 -16.89 -11.19 -11.04
N ALA A 20 -15.99 -10.96 -10.07
CA ALA A 20 -16.31 -11.09 -8.65
C ALA A 20 -17.37 -10.07 -8.19
N LYS A 21 -17.31 -8.81 -8.68
CA LYS A 21 -18.36 -7.81 -8.40
C LYS A 21 -19.72 -8.27 -8.93
N SER A 22 -19.77 -8.74 -10.17
CA SER A 22 -21.01 -9.25 -10.78
C SER A 22 -21.58 -10.43 -9.99
N ALA A 23 -20.71 -11.35 -9.57
CA ALA A 23 -21.06 -12.49 -8.74
C ALA A 23 -21.24 -12.18 -7.24
N LYS A 24 -21.24 -10.89 -6.83
CA LYS A 24 -21.31 -10.43 -5.42
C LYS A 24 -20.34 -11.16 -4.48
N SER A 25 -19.15 -11.48 -4.99
CA SER A 25 -18.14 -12.28 -4.32
C SER A 25 -16.94 -11.43 -3.90
N LYS A 26 -16.21 -11.87 -2.86
CA LYS A 26 -15.00 -11.20 -2.38
C LYS A 26 -13.77 -11.77 -3.09
N ILE A 27 -12.90 -10.90 -3.59
CA ILE A 27 -11.60 -11.27 -4.15
C ILE A 27 -10.49 -10.97 -3.16
N LYS A 28 -9.54 -11.90 -3.04
CA LYS A 28 -8.26 -11.69 -2.36
C LYS A 28 -7.13 -12.01 -3.34
N THR A 29 -6.35 -11.00 -3.69
CA THR A 29 -5.12 -11.15 -4.47
C THR A 29 -3.94 -11.24 -3.51
N LYS A 30 -3.08 -12.25 -3.68
CA LYS A 30 -1.77 -12.26 -3.00
C LYS A 30 -0.83 -11.38 -3.80
N ARG A 31 -0.40 -10.26 -3.22
CA ARG A 31 0.71 -9.47 -3.78
C ARG A 31 2.02 -10.22 -3.52
N SER A 32 2.98 -10.10 -4.43
CA SER A 32 4.33 -10.62 -4.20
C SER A 32 5.09 -9.74 -3.21
N ASP A 33 5.96 -10.33 -2.39
CA ASP A 33 6.88 -9.59 -1.51
C ASP A 33 7.71 -8.54 -2.28
N LYS A 34 8.02 -8.80 -3.56
CA LYS A 34 8.74 -7.86 -4.43
C LYS A 34 7.92 -6.60 -4.73
N GLU A 35 6.62 -6.73 -4.94
CA GLU A 35 5.74 -5.58 -5.21
C GLU A 35 5.60 -4.71 -3.97
N ILE A 36 5.42 -5.35 -2.81
CA ILE A 36 5.35 -4.66 -1.52
C ILE A 36 6.66 -3.90 -1.25
N ALA A 37 7.81 -4.56 -1.44
CA ALA A 37 9.11 -3.91 -1.27
C ALA A 37 9.34 -2.74 -2.24
N THR A 38 8.81 -2.82 -3.46
CA THR A 38 8.94 -1.75 -4.46
C THR A 38 8.08 -0.55 -4.11
N GLU A 39 6.83 -0.75 -3.69
CA GLU A 39 5.98 0.34 -3.19
C GLU A 39 6.61 1.02 -1.97
N TRP A 40 7.04 0.25 -0.98
CA TRP A 40 7.66 0.79 0.24
C TRP A 40 8.94 1.58 -0.06
N ARG A 41 9.73 1.15 -1.04
CA ARG A 41 10.92 1.90 -1.46
C ARG A 41 10.54 3.25 -2.05
N ARG A 42 9.53 3.28 -2.91
CA ARG A 42 9.02 4.51 -3.53
C ARG A 42 8.45 5.47 -2.48
N GLU A 43 7.65 4.96 -1.55
CA GLU A 43 7.11 5.74 -0.44
C GLU A 43 8.23 6.30 0.45
N SER A 44 9.25 5.48 0.76
CA SER A 44 10.40 5.93 1.55
C SER A 44 11.19 7.04 0.86
N GLU A 45 11.40 6.95 -0.45
CA GLU A 45 12.09 8.00 -1.22
C GLU A 45 11.28 9.30 -1.24
N GLN A 46 9.96 9.19 -1.36
CA GLN A 46 9.07 10.35 -1.33
C GLN A 46 9.05 11.01 0.04
N ILE A 47 8.95 10.24 1.12
CA ILE A 47 9.05 10.76 2.50
C ILE A 47 10.40 11.45 2.73
N LYS A 48 11.51 10.87 2.25
CA LYS A 48 12.83 11.50 2.35
C LYS A 48 12.89 12.81 1.55
N ALA A 49 12.30 12.86 0.37
CA ALA A 49 12.25 14.06 -0.45
C ALA A 49 11.42 15.15 0.22
N ASP A 50 10.24 14.82 0.74
CA ASP A 50 9.36 15.76 1.42
C ASP A 50 9.92 16.22 2.77
N TYR A 51 10.67 15.37 3.49
CA TYR A 51 11.45 15.76 4.66
C TYR A 51 12.56 16.75 4.29
N LYS A 52 13.34 16.49 3.23
CA LYS A 52 14.36 17.43 2.74
C LYS A 52 13.78 18.74 2.22
N ALA A 53 12.58 18.69 1.63
CA ALA A 53 11.85 19.86 1.17
C ALA A 53 11.17 20.64 2.31
N GLY A 54 11.29 20.19 3.56
CA GLY A 54 10.69 20.84 4.72
C GLY A 54 9.18 20.71 4.82
N LYS A 55 8.55 19.86 4.00
CA LYS A 55 7.11 19.59 4.02
C LYS A 55 6.69 18.65 5.15
N ILE A 56 7.64 17.87 5.68
CA ILE A 56 7.41 16.94 6.79
C ILE A 56 8.28 17.39 7.96
N LYS A 57 7.65 17.63 9.11
CA LYS A 57 8.35 17.89 10.37
C LYS A 57 8.98 16.59 10.87
N GLY A 58 10.30 16.61 11.05
CA GLY A 58 10.98 15.54 11.78
C GLY A 58 11.04 15.89 13.25
N PHE A 59 10.56 14.99 14.10
CA PHE A 59 10.64 15.12 15.54
C PHE A 59 11.82 14.30 16.05
N LYS A 60 12.58 14.87 17.01
CA LYS A 60 13.74 14.19 17.61
C LYS A 60 13.32 13.07 18.57
N SER A 61 12.10 13.14 19.10
CA SER A 61 11.55 12.19 20.07
C SER A 61 10.04 12.05 19.88
N ILE A 62 9.50 10.92 20.32
CA ILE A 62 8.05 10.65 20.31
C ILE A 62 7.29 11.68 21.16
N GLU A 63 7.88 12.17 22.26
CA GLU A 63 7.29 13.21 23.10
C GLU A 63 7.06 14.52 22.35
N ALA A 64 8.02 14.94 21.51
CA ALA A 64 7.90 16.15 20.68
C ALA A 64 6.87 15.99 19.56
N LEU A 65 6.70 14.77 19.03
CA LEU A 65 5.62 14.47 18.07
C LEU A 65 4.25 14.56 18.76
N ARG A 66 4.15 14.05 19.99
CA ARG A 66 2.91 14.01 20.74
C ARG A 66 2.45 15.41 21.15
N GLU A 67 3.37 16.25 21.57
CA GLU A 67 3.09 17.67 21.90
C GLU A 67 2.58 18.47 20.68
N ASP A 68 3.10 18.22 19.47
CA ASP A 68 2.61 18.87 18.23
C ASP A 68 1.23 18.35 17.78
N LEU A 69 0.85 17.12 18.18
CA LEU A 69 -0.45 16.51 17.88
C LEU A 69 -1.55 16.87 18.90
N GLU A 70 -1.16 17.13 20.15
CA GLU A 70 -2.06 17.49 21.26
C GLU A 70 -2.26 19.02 21.39
N SER A 71 -1.60 19.83 20.54
CA SER A 71 -1.66 21.31 20.52
C SER A 71 -2.48 21.87 19.35
#